data_AF-A0A8H6UGB7-F1
#
_entry.id   AF-A0A8H6UGB7-F1
#
_cell.length_a   1.000
_cell.length_b   1.000
_cell.length_c   1.000
_cell.angle_alpha   90.00
_cell.angle_beta   90.00
_cell.angle_gamma   90.00
#
_symmetry.space_group_name_H-M   'P 1'
#
loop_
_entity.id
_entity.type
_entity.pdbx_description
1 polymer ?
#
loop_
_entity_poly.entity_id
_entity_poly.type
_entity_poly.pdbx_seq_one_letter_code
_entity_poly.pdbx_strand_id
1 'polypeptide(L)'
;MLADSSQPGTSAAVGQPWSEPRSAGTLKPSTRPSPWPPGGVLPVWRTTPTTVLFRDAGLPSATAALEDAKLRFALRLQIVDTAHPLVRRIPPPMIVKGPQAGTQQRPKTKVQRLGTLLPSVPLPQLALPHFTPGCQEDPTGGLDKAAPMESFQAWLPTLPLTDVAVFSDGSERHVDGSRWVGYRYAVYCGGAQLLSSFGALNPQSHVFDAEAVGAFWLCIDSTSVIWGIRGDAPVSSQWAFHKVHEAMERHDICIEVKWSPGHMGIEGNEAADALADQGALSNPTAEGPDSLPTASGICSEYRQFQDAA
;
A
#
# COMPACT_ATOMS: atom_id res chain seq x y z
N MET A 1 47.38 -45.58 25.19
CA MET A 1 46.98 -46.17 26.49
C MET A 1 45.72 -45.42 26.91
N LEU A 2 44.55 -45.97 26.55
CA LEU A 2 43.67 -46.78 27.43
C LEU A 2 43.01 -45.87 28.49
N ALA A 3 41.77 -45.42 28.24
CA ALA A 3 40.49 -46.10 28.57
C ALA A 3 40.12 -45.86 30.05
N ASP A 4 39.06 -45.10 30.32
CA ASP A 4 37.67 -45.58 30.54
C ASP A 4 37.49 -45.94 32.03
N SER A 5 36.57 -45.36 32.81
CA SER A 5 35.13 -45.60 32.75
C SER A 5 34.47 -45.16 34.06
N SER A 6 33.12 -45.06 34.04
CA SER A 6 32.19 -45.36 35.15
C SER A 6 31.61 -44.21 36.01
N GLN A 7 30.41 -43.78 35.58
CA GLN A 7 29.23 -43.45 36.42
C GLN A 7 28.83 -44.66 37.30
N PRO A 8 28.08 -44.56 38.44
CA PRO A 8 26.69 -44.03 38.48
C PRO A 8 26.21 -43.41 39.83
N GLY A 9 25.00 -42.81 39.85
CA GLY A 9 24.30 -42.51 41.10
C GLY A 9 23.12 -41.55 41.00
N THR A 10 21.91 -42.12 40.93
CA THR A 10 20.57 -41.50 41.01
C THR A 10 20.31 -40.72 42.31
N SER A 11 19.56 -39.60 42.25
CA SER A 11 18.32 -39.36 43.03
C SER A 11 17.91 -37.88 43.13
N ALA A 12 16.58 -37.67 43.08
CA ALA A 12 15.78 -36.60 43.65
C ALA A 12 15.78 -35.20 42.99
N ALA A 13 14.73 -35.01 42.18
CA ALA A 13 14.16 -33.73 41.83
C ALA A 13 13.75 -32.93 43.09
N VAL A 14 14.20 -31.68 43.17
CA VAL A 14 13.61 -30.65 44.04
C VAL A 14 13.15 -29.53 43.12
N GLY A 15 11.87 -29.56 42.76
CA GLY A 15 11.18 -28.42 42.17
C GLY A 15 10.96 -27.34 43.23
N GLN A 16 11.55 -26.17 43.01
CA GLN A 16 11.16 -24.94 43.70
C GLN A 16 9.99 -24.32 42.91
N PRO A 17 8.84 -24.02 43.53
CA PRO A 17 7.66 -23.57 42.82
C PRO A 17 7.79 -22.11 42.39
N TRP A 18 7.49 -21.88 41.12
CA TRP A 18 7.19 -20.56 40.58
C TRP A 18 6.05 -19.94 41.38
N SER A 19 6.33 -18.78 41.99
CA SER A 19 5.34 -18.02 42.74
C SER A 19 4.56 -17.11 41.77
N GLU A 20 3.32 -17.48 41.45
CA GLU A 20 2.36 -16.58 40.80
C GLU A 20 1.97 -15.43 41.74
N PRO A 21 1.82 -14.19 41.26
CA PRO A 21 1.21 -13.14 42.04
C PRO A 21 -0.31 -13.40 42.11
N ARG A 22 -0.78 -13.95 43.24
CA ARG A 22 -2.21 -13.98 43.57
C ARG A 22 -2.71 -12.56 43.78
N SER A 23 -3.35 -11.98 42.77
CA SER A 23 -4.27 -10.86 42.96
C SER A 23 -5.53 -11.40 43.65
N ALA A 24 -5.49 -11.45 44.99
CA ALA A 24 -6.64 -11.78 45.81
C ALA A 24 -7.68 -10.64 45.75
N GLY A 25 -8.50 -10.64 44.71
CA GLY A 25 -9.73 -9.86 44.69
C GLY A 25 -10.71 -10.45 45.71
N THR A 26 -10.77 -9.86 46.90
CA THR A 26 -11.75 -10.24 47.93
C THR A 26 -13.16 -9.92 47.44
N LEU A 27 -13.89 -10.92 46.96
CA LEU A 27 -15.33 -10.81 46.75
C LEU A 27 -15.99 -10.64 48.12
N LYS A 28 -16.46 -9.41 48.43
CA LYS A 28 -17.32 -9.18 49.59
C LYS A 28 -18.60 -9.99 49.42
N PRO A 29 -19.01 -10.79 50.43
CA PRO A 29 -20.26 -11.54 50.32
C PRO A 29 -21.45 -10.59 50.24
N SER A 30 -22.34 -10.86 49.29
CA SER A 30 -23.63 -10.16 49.14
C SER A 30 -24.49 -10.38 50.38
N THR A 31 -24.92 -9.29 51.02
CA THR A 31 -25.84 -9.30 52.17
C THR A 31 -27.33 -9.36 51.78
N ARG A 32 -27.66 -9.55 50.48
CA ARG A 32 -29.05 -9.69 50.03
C ARG A 32 -29.45 -11.16 49.85
N PRO A 33 -30.60 -11.60 50.41
CA PRO A 33 -31.09 -12.95 50.18
C PRO A 33 -31.44 -13.13 48.69
N SER A 34 -30.93 -14.21 48.10
CA SER A 34 -31.20 -14.64 46.73
C SER A 34 -32.65 -15.14 46.63
N PRO A 35 -33.45 -14.69 45.64
CA PRO A 35 -34.82 -15.15 45.46
C PRO A 35 -34.95 -16.49 44.70
N TRP A 36 -33.85 -17.21 44.46
CA TRP A 36 -33.84 -18.41 43.60
C TRP A 36 -33.46 -19.70 44.35
N PRO A 37 -34.06 -20.86 44.00
CA PRO A 37 -33.82 -22.13 44.68
C PRO A 37 -32.41 -22.69 44.41
N PRO A 38 -31.87 -23.54 45.31
CA PRO A 38 -30.53 -24.10 45.19
C PRO A 38 -30.51 -25.13 44.06
N GLY A 39 -29.98 -24.74 42.90
CA GLY A 39 -29.91 -25.60 41.71
C GLY A 39 -30.03 -24.86 40.37
N GLY A 40 -30.29 -23.56 40.37
CA GLY A 40 -30.26 -22.76 39.15
C GLY A 40 -28.82 -22.60 38.62
N VAL A 41 -28.51 -23.21 37.48
CA VAL A 41 -27.30 -22.90 36.72
C VAL A 41 -27.42 -21.44 36.29
N LEU A 42 -26.70 -20.55 36.99
CA LEU A 42 -26.60 -19.16 36.58
C LEU A 42 -26.05 -19.13 35.14
N PRO A 43 -26.61 -18.32 34.24
CA PRO A 43 -26.00 -18.14 32.93
C PRO A 43 -24.58 -17.65 33.16
N VAL A 44 -23.58 -18.47 32.83
CA VAL A 44 -22.16 -18.21 33.15
C VAL A 44 -21.75 -16.80 32.71
N TRP A 45 -22.26 -16.34 31.57
CA TRP A 45 -22.03 -15.00 31.04
C TRP A 45 -22.50 -13.84 31.94
N ARG A 46 -23.45 -14.04 32.86
CA ARG A 46 -23.87 -13.00 33.83
C ARG A 46 -22.89 -12.84 34.99
N THR A 47 -22.07 -13.86 35.24
CA THR A 47 -21.07 -13.88 36.31
C THR A 47 -19.64 -13.78 35.80
N THR A 48 -19.42 -14.03 34.51
CA THR A 48 -18.13 -13.84 33.85
C THR A 48 -17.81 -12.34 33.73
N PRO A 49 -16.63 -11.89 34.17
CA PRO A 49 -16.20 -10.51 33.95
C PRO A 49 -16.26 -10.15 32.46
N THR A 50 -16.78 -8.96 32.14
CA THR A 50 -16.98 -8.50 30.77
C THR A 50 -15.70 -8.56 29.92
N THR A 51 -14.53 -8.35 30.54
CA THR A 51 -13.22 -8.46 29.88
C THR A 51 -12.91 -9.86 29.37
N VAL A 52 -13.33 -10.91 30.08
CA VAL A 52 -13.18 -12.30 29.66
C VAL A 52 -14.14 -12.62 28.51
N LEU A 53 -15.38 -12.11 28.57
CA LEU A 53 -16.35 -12.26 27.47
C LEU A 53 -15.86 -11.59 26.18
N PHE A 54 -15.25 -10.41 26.27
CA PHE A 54 -14.68 -9.73 25.11
C PHE A 54 -13.50 -10.50 24.52
N ARG A 55 -12.62 -11.04 25.38
CA ARG A 55 -11.50 -11.88 24.95
C ARG A 55 -11.99 -13.14 24.23
N ASP A 56 -12.96 -13.84 24.80
CA ASP A 56 -13.49 -15.09 24.24
C ASP A 56 -14.31 -14.86 22.97
N ALA A 57 -14.95 -13.69 22.84
CA ALA A 57 -15.65 -13.27 21.62
C ALA A 57 -14.71 -12.72 20.53
N GLY A 58 -13.39 -12.66 20.77
CA GLY A 58 -12.43 -12.06 19.84
C GLY A 58 -12.63 -10.56 19.61
N LEU A 59 -13.33 -9.87 20.53
CA LEU A 59 -13.58 -8.44 20.41
C LEU A 59 -12.35 -7.66 20.89
N PRO A 60 -11.89 -6.67 20.11
CA PRO A 60 -10.80 -5.81 20.54
C PRO A 60 -11.20 -5.01 21.77
N SER A 61 -10.21 -4.59 22.55
CA SER A 61 -10.44 -3.66 23.66
C SER A 61 -11.05 -2.35 23.16
N ALA A 62 -11.80 -1.64 24.01
CA ALA A 62 -12.40 -0.36 23.64
C ALA A 62 -11.36 0.68 23.19
N THR A 63 -10.15 0.62 23.74
CA THR A 63 -9.02 1.46 23.33
C THR A 63 -8.50 1.09 21.95
N ALA A 64 -8.28 -0.20 21.66
CA ALA A 64 -7.85 -0.65 20.34
C ALA A 64 -8.88 -0.32 19.26
N ALA A 65 -10.17 -0.55 19.54
CA ALA A 65 -11.26 -0.18 18.63
C ALA A 65 -11.32 1.34 18.36
N LEU A 66 -11.01 2.16 19.36
CA LEU A 66 -10.97 3.62 19.20
C LEU A 66 -9.76 4.08 18.39
N GLU A 67 -8.57 3.52 18.62
CA GLU A 67 -7.39 3.83 17.81
C GLU A 67 -7.56 3.40 16.36
N ASP A 68 -8.11 2.21 16.12
CA ASP A 68 -8.48 1.74 14.79
C ASP A 68 -9.47 2.71 14.10
N ALA A 69 -10.53 3.13 14.79
CA ALA A 69 -11.48 4.09 14.25
C ALA A 69 -10.84 5.46 13.91
N LYS A 70 -9.87 5.93 14.72
CA LYS A 70 -9.12 7.16 14.44
C LYS A 70 -8.24 7.00 13.20
N LEU A 71 -7.52 5.88 13.08
CA LEU A 71 -6.64 5.58 11.95
C LEU A 71 -7.45 5.45 10.65
N ARG A 72 -8.59 4.76 10.67
CA ARG A 72 -9.49 4.67 9.51
C ARG A 72 -10.00 6.03 9.06
N PHE A 73 -10.34 6.90 10.01
CA PHE A 73 -10.79 8.25 9.70
C PHE A 73 -9.64 9.12 9.15
N ALA A 74 -8.44 9.00 9.72
CA ALA A 74 -7.24 9.67 9.20
C ALA A 74 -6.91 9.24 7.77
N LEU A 75 -6.92 7.93 7.49
CA LEU A 75 -6.73 7.40 6.14
C LEU A 75 -7.76 7.98 5.17
N ARG A 76 -9.05 7.96 5.56
CA ARG A 76 -10.13 8.53 4.73
C ARG A 76 -9.92 10.01 4.43
N LEU A 77 -9.34 10.79 5.34
CA LEU A 77 -9.04 12.21 5.09
C LEU A 77 -7.91 12.38 4.05
N GLN A 78 -6.96 11.46 3.96
CA GLN A 78 -5.87 11.51 2.97
C GLN A 78 -6.26 11.04 1.57
N ILE A 79 -7.33 10.25 1.45
CA ILE A 79 -7.78 9.66 0.16
C ILE A 79 -9.15 10.17 -0.29
N VAL A 80 -9.66 11.22 0.35
CA VAL A 80 -10.93 11.82 -0.08
C VAL A 80 -10.70 12.68 -1.32
N ASP A 81 -11.72 12.76 -2.17
CA ASP A 81 -11.72 13.62 -3.35
C ASP A 81 -11.30 15.06 -3.03
N THR A 82 -10.51 15.65 -3.92
CA THR A 82 -9.95 17.01 -3.80
C THR A 82 -11.03 18.08 -3.63
N ALA A 83 -12.22 17.91 -4.25
CA ALA A 83 -13.32 18.85 -4.13
C ALA A 83 -14.13 18.67 -2.83
N HIS A 84 -13.84 17.63 -2.03
CA HIS A 84 -14.57 17.35 -0.80
C HIS A 84 -14.38 18.46 0.25
N PRO A 85 -15.44 18.92 0.94
CA PRO A 85 -15.37 20.06 1.86
C PRO A 85 -14.44 19.85 3.07
N LEU A 86 -14.11 18.59 3.39
CA LEU A 86 -13.15 18.29 4.46
C LEU A 86 -11.71 18.57 4.07
N VAL A 87 -11.34 18.48 2.78
CA VAL A 87 -9.97 18.74 2.31
C VAL A 87 -9.51 20.13 2.76
N ARG A 88 -10.36 21.14 2.53
CA ARG A 88 -10.11 22.53 2.93
C ARG A 88 -10.00 22.74 4.44
N ARG A 89 -10.43 21.76 5.25
CA ARG A 89 -10.44 21.82 6.72
C ARG A 89 -9.30 21.04 7.37
N ILE A 90 -8.56 20.23 6.60
CA ILE A 90 -7.40 19.47 7.08
C ILE A 90 -6.27 20.42 7.53
N PRO A 91 -5.77 21.34 6.68
CA PRO A 91 -4.68 22.21 7.09
C PRO A 91 -5.17 23.23 8.13
N PRO A 92 -4.45 23.40 9.25
CA PRO A 92 -4.72 24.50 10.16
C PRO A 92 -4.51 25.85 9.46
N PRO A 93 -5.34 26.87 9.74
CA PRO A 93 -5.19 28.18 9.12
C PRO A 93 -3.88 28.84 9.52
N MET A 94 -3.29 29.64 8.64
CA MET A 94 -2.10 30.44 8.95
C MET A 94 -2.43 31.53 9.97
N ILE A 95 -1.46 31.83 10.83
CA ILE A 95 -1.50 32.96 11.74
C ILE A 95 -1.20 34.22 10.93
N VAL A 96 -2.15 35.15 10.89
CA VAL A 96 -2.07 36.36 10.04
C VAL A 96 -1.41 37.53 10.76
N LYS A 97 -1.37 37.53 12.11
CA LYS A 97 -0.89 38.67 12.92
C LYS A 97 -0.12 38.21 14.15
N GLY A 98 0.81 39.06 14.61
CA GLY A 98 1.60 38.87 15.82
C GLY A 98 2.98 38.23 15.57
N PRO A 99 3.74 37.94 16.63
CA PRO A 99 5.12 37.41 16.52
C PRO A 99 5.23 36.08 15.79
N GLN A 100 4.13 35.32 15.71
CA GLN A 100 4.04 34.03 15.03
C GLN A 100 3.34 34.13 13.65
N ALA A 101 3.16 35.34 13.11
CA ALA A 101 2.58 35.53 11.79
C ALA A 101 3.39 34.76 10.72
N GLY A 102 2.69 34.09 9.80
CA GLY A 102 3.31 33.21 8.80
C GLY A 102 3.44 31.74 9.23
N THR A 103 3.22 31.40 10.51
CA THR A 103 3.20 30.01 10.97
C THR A 103 1.79 29.41 10.95
N GLN A 104 1.68 28.08 10.85
CA GLN A 104 0.39 27.39 10.96
C GLN A 104 -0.13 27.38 12.41
N GLN A 105 -1.44 27.55 12.58
CA GLN A 105 -2.07 27.36 13.89
C GLN A 105 -1.95 25.91 14.36
N ARG A 106 -2.03 25.70 15.67
CA ARG A 106 -2.14 24.34 16.22
C ARG A 106 -3.48 23.70 15.79
N PRO A 107 -3.49 22.40 15.43
CA PRO A 107 -4.71 21.65 15.15
C PRO A 107 -5.73 21.69 16.30
N LYS A 108 -6.88 22.33 16.07
CA LYS A 108 -7.94 22.48 17.09
C LYS A 108 -9.05 21.44 16.93
N THR A 109 -9.39 21.10 15.70
CA THR A 109 -10.50 20.19 15.40
C THR A 109 -10.03 18.75 15.27
N LYS A 110 -10.96 17.78 15.43
CA LYS A 110 -10.67 16.35 15.18
C LYS A 110 -10.16 16.12 13.75
N VAL A 111 -10.75 16.81 12.77
CA VAL A 111 -10.34 16.73 11.35
C VAL A 111 -8.90 17.20 11.17
N GLN A 112 -8.51 18.33 11.78
CA GLN A 112 -7.13 18.83 11.69
C GLN A 112 -6.14 17.90 12.38
N ARG A 113 -6.49 17.37 13.57
CA ARG A 113 -5.60 16.48 14.32
C ARG A 113 -5.40 15.13 13.62
N LEU A 114 -6.47 14.56 13.07
CA LEU A 114 -6.41 13.28 12.37
C LEU A 114 -5.87 13.43 10.95
N GLY A 115 -6.09 14.57 10.30
CA GLY A 115 -5.53 14.88 8.98
C GLY A 115 -4.03 15.13 8.98
N THR A 116 -3.39 15.25 10.15
CA THR A 116 -1.92 15.32 10.30
C THR A 116 -1.33 14.00 10.82
N LEU A 117 -2.14 12.96 11.02
CA LEU A 117 -1.69 11.70 11.63
C LEU A 117 -0.90 10.84 10.64
N LEU A 118 -1.31 10.86 9.37
CA LEU A 118 -0.65 10.16 8.27
C LEU A 118 0.00 11.19 7.34
N PRO A 119 1.04 10.82 6.59
CA PRO A 119 1.62 11.67 5.55
C PRO A 119 0.57 12.16 4.54
N SER A 120 0.84 13.29 3.88
CA SER A 120 -0.04 13.83 2.84
C SER A 120 0.18 13.13 1.50
N VAL A 121 -0.89 12.72 0.85
CA VAL A 121 -0.90 12.05 -0.48
C VAL A 121 -1.40 13.04 -1.53
N PRO A 122 -1.01 12.92 -2.81
CA PRO A 122 -1.73 13.55 -3.90
C PRO A 122 -3.21 13.16 -3.84
N LEU A 123 -4.08 14.14 -3.55
CA LEU A 123 -5.50 13.86 -3.34
C LEU A 123 -6.15 13.38 -4.64
N PRO A 124 -7.01 12.36 -4.58
CA PRO A 124 -7.68 11.88 -5.76
C PRO A 124 -8.66 12.94 -6.30
N GLN A 125 -8.93 12.85 -7.59
CA GLN A 125 -9.98 13.57 -8.28
C GLN A 125 -10.98 12.57 -8.84
N LEU A 126 -12.26 12.74 -8.50
CA LEU A 126 -13.35 11.98 -9.08
C LEU A 126 -13.58 12.49 -10.51
N ALA A 127 -12.90 11.85 -11.46
CA ALA A 127 -13.17 11.99 -12.88
C ALA A 127 -14.28 11.02 -13.32
N LEU A 128 -14.88 11.29 -14.48
CA LEU A 128 -15.76 10.32 -15.12
C LEU A 128 -14.95 9.08 -15.51
N PRO A 129 -15.54 7.88 -15.40
CA PRO A 129 -14.94 6.66 -15.91
C PRO A 129 -14.48 6.78 -17.37
N HIS A 130 -13.23 6.40 -17.61
CA HIS A 130 -12.68 6.28 -18.96
C HIS A 130 -12.75 4.82 -19.38
N PHE A 131 -13.27 4.53 -20.57
CA PHE A 131 -13.36 3.16 -21.09
C PHE A 131 -12.84 3.11 -22.52
N THR A 132 -11.72 2.43 -22.71
CA THR A 132 -11.19 2.18 -24.05
C THR A 132 -11.81 0.92 -24.68
N PRO A 133 -11.78 0.78 -26.01
CA PRO A 133 -12.09 -0.50 -26.67
C PRO A 133 -11.22 -1.63 -26.10
N GLY A 134 -11.82 -2.78 -25.79
CA GLY A 134 -11.11 -3.91 -25.16
C GLY A 134 -10.86 -3.76 -23.65
N CYS A 135 -11.47 -2.76 -22.98
CA CYS A 135 -11.35 -2.57 -21.53
C CYS A 135 -11.95 -3.69 -20.66
N GLN A 136 -12.70 -4.63 -21.25
CA GLN A 136 -13.24 -5.81 -20.58
C GLN A 136 -12.50 -7.10 -20.96
N GLU A 137 -11.54 -7.01 -21.88
CA GLU A 137 -10.78 -8.15 -22.37
C GLU A 137 -9.55 -8.37 -21.50
N ASP A 138 -9.32 -9.63 -21.11
CA ASP A 138 -8.16 -10.03 -20.33
C ASP A 138 -6.87 -9.64 -21.07
N PRO A 139 -6.02 -8.77 -20.48
CA PRO A 139 -4.79 -8.31 -21.14
C PRO A 139 -3.79 -9.44 -21.38
N THR A 140 -3.90 -10.57 -20.67
CA THR A 140 -3.04 -11.74 -20.86
C THR A 140 -3.57 -12.73 -21.89
N GLY A 141 -4.84 -12.57 -22.31
CA GLY A 141 -5.52 -13.51 -23.20
C GLY A 141 -5.61 -14.94 -22.65
N GLY A 142 -5.43 -15.14 -21.34
CA GLY A 142 -5.39 -16.45 -20.69
C GLY A 142 -4.16 -17.31 -21.03
N LEU A 143 -3.07 -16.72 -21.54
CA LEU A 143 -1.89 -17.46 -22.01
C LEU A 143 -0.77 -17.54 -20.95
N ASP A 144 -0.09 -18.69 -20.86
CA ASP A 144 1.10 -18.90 -20.02
C ASP A 144 2.30 -18.10 -20.55
N LYS A 145 3.10 -17.49 -19.66
CA LYS A 145 4.19 -16.51 -19.95
C LYS A 145 5.07 -16.78 -21.19
N ALA A 146 5.32 -18.03 -21.56
CA ALA A 146 6.18 -18.39 -22.69
C ALA A 146 5.55 -18.12 -24.07
N ALA A 147 4.27 -18.43 -24.27
CA ALA A 147 3.59 -18.26 -25.57
C ALA A 147 3.35 -16.78 -25.95
N PRO A 148 2.98 -15.88 -25.01
CA PRO A 148 2.90 -14.45 -25.24
C PRO A 148 4.23 -13.84 -25.68
N MET A 149 5.36 -14.34 -25.19
CA MET A 149 6.66 -13.83 -25.63
C MET A 149 6.92 -14.10 -27.12
N GLU A 150 6.72 -15.33 -27.60
CA GLU A 150 6.91 -15.64 -29.02
C GLU A 150 5.98 -14.78 -29.89
N SER A 151 4.73 -14.59 -29.45
CA SER A 151 3.78 -13.72 -30.15
C SER A 151 4.21 -12.25 -30.14
N PHE A 152 4.80 -11.78 -29.04
CA PHE A 152 5.24 -10.40 -28.87
C PHE A 152 6.50 -10.13 -29.71
N GLN A 153 7.47 -11.05 -29.70
CA GLN A 153 8.68 -10.96 -30.53
C GLN A 153 8.35 -11.06 -32.03
N ALA A 154 7.31 -11.80 -32.42
CA ALA A 154 6.83 -11.84 -33.79
C ALA A 154 6.06 -10.57 -34.19
N TRP A 155 5.34 -9.94 -33.25
CA TRP A 155 4.55 -8.73 -33.49
C TRP A 155 5.39 -7.45 -33.49
N LEU A 156 6.35 -7.30 -32.58
CA LEU A 156 7.14 -6.07 -32.43
C LEU A 156 7.80 -5.61 -33.75
N PRO A 157 8.37 -6.49 -34.61
CA PRO A 157 8.92 -6.11 -35.92
C PRO A 157 7.87 -5.77 -36.98
N THR A 158 6.60 -6.13 -36.77
CA THR A 158 5.50 -5.81 -37.70
C THR A 158 5.00 -4.38 -37.56
N LEU A 159 5.41 -3.67 -36.49
CA LEU A 159 5.04 -2.29 -36.27
C LEU A 159 5.59 -1.38 -37.39
N PRO A 160 4.75 -0.50 -37.97
CA PRO A 160 5.18 0.54 -38.89
C PRO A 160 6.30 1.42 -38.30
N LEU A 161 7.15 1.99 -39.15
CA LEU A 161 8.17 2.98 -38.74
C LEU A 161 7.57 4.30 -38.23
N THR A 162 6.26 4.50 -38.39
CA THR A 162 5.51 5.62 -37.80
C THR A 162 5.14 5.37 -36.34
N ASP A 163 5.20 4.11 -35.91
CA ASP A 163 4.72 3.69 -34.62
C ASP A 163 5.90 3.56 -33.66
N VAL A 164 5.60 3.82 -32.39
CA VAL A 164 6.60 3.87 -31.33
C VAL A 164 6.23 2.84 -30.28
N ALA A 165 7.11 1.88 -30.04
CA ALA A 165 6.98 0.93 -28.95
C ALA A 165 7.65 1.52 -27.73
N VAL A 166 6.91 1.72 -26.65
CA VAL A 166 7.50 2.10 -25.36
C VAL A 166 7.37 0.92 -24.42
N PHE A 167 8.40 0.70 -23.62
CA PHE A 167 8.40 -0.29 -22.56
C PHE A 167 8.51 0.45 -21.25
N SER A 168 7.62 0.14 -20.32
CA SER A 168 7.64 0.71 -18.98
C SER A 168 7.77 -0.40 -17.94
N ASP A 169 8.44 -0.08 -16.84
CA ASP A 169 8.66 -1.01 -15.74
C ASP A 169 8.80 -0.26 -14.41
N GLY A 170 8.51 -0.95 -13.31
CA GLY A 170 8.63 -0.48 -11.95
C GLY A 170 9.39 -1.47 -11.08
N SER A 171 10.35 -0.97 -10.29
CA SER A 171 11.15 -1.80 -9.38
C SER A 171 11.04 -1.31 -7.94
N GLU A 172 11.12 -2.27 -7.02
CA GLU A 172 11.17 -2.04 -5.58
C GLU A 172 12.39 -2.74 -4.99
N ARG A 173 13.23 -1.96 -4.30
CA ARG A 173 14.45 -2.43 -3.63
C ARG A 173 14.36 -2.13 -2.14
N HIS A 174 14.90 -3.04 -1.33
CA HIS A 174 15.03 -2.86 0.11
C HIS A 174 16.52 -2.80 0.46
N VAL A 175 16.97 -1.64 0.94
CA VAL A 175 18.37 -1.37 1.29
C VAL A 175 18.40 -0.75 2.68
N ASP A 176 19.18 -1.34 3.60
CA ASP A 176 19.36 -0.86 4.97
C ASP A 176 18.05 -0.62 5.74
N GLY A 177 17.06 -1.49 5.52
CA GLY A 177 15.72 -1.39 6.14
C GLY A 177 14.84 -0.28 5.58
N SER A 178 15.33 0.48 4.60
CA SER A 178 14.58 1.48 3.85
C SER A 178 14.16 0.93 2.50
N ARG A 179 12.94 1.27 2.08
CA ARG A 179 12.42 0.89 0.78
C ARG A 179 12.69 1.97 -0.25
N TRP A 180 12.96 1.53 -1.46
CA TRP A 180 13.33 2.36 -2.59
C TRP A 180 12.50 1.92 -3.80
N VAL A 181 11.76 2.85 -4.40
CA VAL A 181 10.83 2.53 -5.48
C VAL A 181 11.16 3.40 -6.68
N GLY A 182 11.40 2.78 -7.83
CA GLY A 182 11.80 3.44 -9.05
C GLY A 182 10.96 3.01 -10.24
N TYR A 183 10.75 3.93 -11.17
CA TYR A 183 10.04 3.67 -12.43
C TYR A 183 10.91 4.05 -13.61
N ARG A 184 10.60 3.47 -14.77
CA ARG A 184 11.25 3.80 -16.02
C ARG A 184 10.35 3.63 -17.22
N TYR A 185 10.71 4.32 -18.30
CA TYR A 185 10.33 3.92 -19.65
C TYR A 185 11.50 3.98 -20.66
N ALA A 186 11.44 3.13 -21.68
CA ALA A 186 12.35 3.08 -22.81
C ALA A 186 11.56 3.06 -24.12
N VAL A 187 11.87 3.99 -25.02
CA VAL A 187 11.14 4.24 -26.26
C VAL A 187 11.94 3.72 -27.45
N TYR A 188 11.29 2.92 -28.27
CA TYR A 188 11.84 2.30 -29.48
C TYR A 188 11.03 2.69 -30.71
N CYS A 189 11.71 2.93 -31.82
CA CYS A 189 11.09 3.09 -33.14
C CYS A 189 11.92 2.32 -34.17
N GLY A 190 11.27 1.48 -34.97
CA GLY A 190 11.95 0.66 -35.99
C GLY A 190 13.04 -0.26 -35.42
N GLY A 191 12.89 -0.73 -34.18
CA GLY A 191 13.87 -1.56 -33.48
C GLY A 191 15.07 -0.82 -32.88
N ALA A 192 15.17 0.50 -33.05
CA ALA A 192 16.22 1.32 -32.43
C ALA A 192 15.68 2.07 -31.20
N GLN A 193 16.44 2.08 -30.11
CA GLN A 193 16.12 2.87 -28.92
C GLN A 193 16.30 4.37 -29.21
N LEU A 194 15.22 5.14 -29.11
CA LEU A 194 15.23 6.58 -29.35
C LEU A 194 15.59 7.36 -28.08
N LEU A 195 14.93 7.03 -26.97
CA LEU A 195 15.13 7.70 -25.69
C LEU A 195 14.77 6.76 -24.54
N SER A 196 15.26 7.12 -23.37
CA SER A 196 14.88 6.44 -22.14
C SER A 196 15.04 7.36 -20.95
N SER A 197 14.15 7.24 -19.97
CA SER A 197 14.19 8.06 -18.76
C SER A 197 13.71 7.26 -17.57
N PHE A 198 14.29 7.51 -16.40
CA PHE A 198 13.98 6.85 -15.15
C PHE A 198 13.76 7.88 -14.04
N GLY A 199 13.08 7.46 -12.97
CA GLY A 199 12.86 8.27 -11.79
C GLY A 199 12.65 7.43 -10.53
N ALA A 200 12.65 8.11 -9.38
CA ALA A 200 12.33 7.52 -8.08
C ALA A 200 11.04 8.11 -7.54
N LEU A 201 10.20 7.24 -6.96
CA LEU A 201 9.05 7.62 -6.16
C LEU A 201 9.42 7.72 -4.69
N ASN A 202 8.53 8.33 -3.92
CA ASN A 202 8.62 8.31 -2.47
C ASN A 202 8.79 6.86 -1.93
N PRO A 203 9.70 6.61 -0.97
CA PRO A 203 9.93 5.31 -0.32
C PRO A 203 8.68 4.59 0.21
N GLN A 204 7.64 5.34 0.54
CA GLN A 204 6.37 4.82 1.02
C GLN A 204 5.51 4.23 -0.12
N SER A 205 5.84 4.46 -1.39
CA SER A 205 5.15 3.90 -2.57
C SER A 205 5.49 2.42 -2.80
N HIS A 206 4.83 1.74 -3.74
CA HIS A 206 5.05 0.32 -4.09
C HIS A 206 5.31 0.13 -5.59
N VAL A 207 5.76 -1.08 -5.99
CA VAL A 207 5.97 -1.47 -7.41
C VAL A 207 4.81 -1.06 -8.32
N PHE A 208 3.57 -1.34 -7.91
CA PHE A 208 2.38 -0.95 -8.68
C PHE A 208 2.33 0.55 -9.01
N ASP A 209 2.74 1.40 -8.06
CA ASP A 209 2.76 2.85 -8.27
C ASP A 209 3.86 3.25 -9.25
N ALA A 210 5.01 2.59 -9.20
CA ALA A 210 6.09 2.81 -10.15
C ALA A 210 5.70 2.40 -11.56
N GLU A 211 5.12 1.21 -11.72
CA GLU A 211 4.60 0.74 -13.00
C GLU A 211 3.55 1.72 -13.55
N ALA A 212 2.63 2.22 -12.71
CA ALA A 212 1.62 3.20 -13.11
C ALA A 212 2.23 4.53 -13.59
N VAL A 213 3.29 5.01 -12.95
CA VAL A 213 3.97 6.26 -13.32
C VAL A 213 4.82 6.06 -14.58
N GLY A 214 5.49 4.92 -14.72
CA GLY A 214 6.23 4.54 -15.92
C GLY A 214 5.33 4.35 -17.15
N ALA A 215 4.11 3.84 -16.93
CA ALA A 215 3.12 3.57 -17.97
C ALA A 215 2.50 4.80 -18.62
N PHE A 216 2.99 6.01 -18.30
CA PHE A 216 2.69 7.22 -19.07
C PHE A 216 2.94 7.04 -20.59
N TRP A 217 3.77 6.04 -20.96
CA TRP A 217 4.06 5.66 -22.33
C TRP A 217 4.25 4.12 -22.49
N LEU A 218 3.28 3.40 -23.09
CA LEU A 218 3.29 2.04 -23.73
C LEU A 218 3.95 0.78 -23.03
N CYS A 219 3.71 -0.42 -23.63
CA CYS A 219 4.02 -1.82 -23.22
C CYS A 219 4.34 -2.07 -21.75
N ILE A 220 3.40 -2.72 -21.08
CA ILE A 220 3.32 -2.82 -19.63
C ILE A 220 3.25 -4.30 -19.25
N ASP A 221 4.01 -4.73 -18.25
CA ASP A 221 4.01 -6.10 -17.73
C ASP A 221 3.04 -6.29 -16.53
N SER A 222 2.52 -5.18 -16.01
CA SER A 222 1.51 -5.13 -14.97
C SER A 222 0.08 -5.13 -15.49
N THR A 223 -0.60 -6.26 -15.34
CA THR A 223 -2.01 -6.40 -15.71
C THR A 223 -2.89 -5.37 -15.00
N SER A 224 -2.64 -5.10 -13.71
CA SER A 224 -3.41 -4.12 -12.93
C SER A 224 -3.27 -2.69 -13.45
N VAL A 225 -2.10 -2.31 -13.96
CA VAL A 225 -1.90 -0.98 -14.57
C VAL A 225 -2.60 -0.91 -15.93
N ILE A 226 -2.59 -1.99 -16.71
CA ILE A 226 -3.35 -2.07 -17.97
C ILE A 226 -4.84 -1.86 -17.72
N TRP A 227 -5.42 -2.50 -16.69
CA TRP A 227 -6.82 -2.29 -16.32
C TRP A 227 -7.10 -0.83 -15.93
N GLY A 228 -6.20 -0.18 -15.18
CA GLY A 228 -6.37 1.22 -14.78
C GLY A 228 -6.26 2.21 -15.95
N ILE A 229 -5.46 1.90 -16.98
CA ILE A 229 -5.37 2.72 -18.20
C ILE A 229 -6.60 2.51 -19.08
N ARG A 230 -7.05 1.27 -19.26
CA ARG A 230 -8.21 0.94 -20.09
C ARG A 230 -9.55 1.33 -19.45
N GLY A 231 -9.58 1.43 -18.12
CA GLY A 231 -10.76 1.63 -17.31
C GLY A 231 -10.63 2.80 -16.33
N ASP A 232 -11.17 2.59 -15.13
CA ASP A 232 -11.14 3.58 -14.07
C ASP A 232 -9.74 3.72 -13.45
N ALA A 233 -9.27 4.97 -13.38
CA ALA A 233 -8.03 5.32 -12.71
C ALA A 233 -8.06 4.92 -11.22
N PRO A 234 -7.18 4.02 -10.75
CA PRO A 234 -7.07 3.64 -9.35
C PRO A 234 -6.73 4.85 -8.46
N VAL A 235 -7.13 4.80 -7.19
CA VAL A 235 -6.85 5.89 -6.22
C VAL A 235 -5.34 6.06 -5.99
N SER A 236 -4.56 4.98 -6.03
CA SER A 236 -3.11 5.06 -5.93
C SER A 236 -2.50 5.47 -7.27
N SER A 237 -1.57 6.43 -7.24
CA SER A 237 -0.98 7.05 -8.43
C SER A 237 -2.00 7.55 -9.46
N GLN A 238 -3.22 7.93 -9.02
CA GLN A 238 -4.32 8.34 -9.90
C GLN A 238 -3.93 9.46 -10.88
N TRP A 239 -3.10 10.39 -10.41
CA TRP A 239 -2.58 11.50 -11.21
C TRP A 239 -1.80 11.02 -12.45
N ALA A 240 -1.13 9.86 -12.38
CA ALA A 240 -0.39 9.28 -13.50
C ALA A 240 -1.36 8.73 -14.56
N PHE A 241 -2.39 8.01 -14.13
CA PHE A 241 -3.46 7.53 -15.00
C PHE A 241 -4.20 8.68 -15.69
N HIS A 242 -4.51 9.77 -14.96
CA HIS A 242 -5.13 10.94 -15.56
C HIS A 242 -4.25 11.62 -16.61
N LYS A 243 -2.93 11.67 -16.41
CA LYS A 243 -2.02 12.16 -17.46
C LYS A 243 -2.09 11.29 -18.72
N VAL A 244 -2.16 9.96 -18.57
CA VAL A 244 -2.33 9.02 -19.69
C VAL A 244 -3.65 9.28 -20.41
N HIS A 245 -4.77 9.27 -19.69
CA HIS A 245 -6.10 9.48 -20.26
C HIS A 245 -6.19 10.84 -20.99
N GLU A 246 -5.64 11.90 -20.39
CA GLU A 246 -5.60 13.23 -20.98
C GLU A 246 -4.74 13.29 -22.24
N ALA A 247 -3.61 12.58 -22.27
CA ALA A 247 -2.77 12.48 -23.46
C ALA A 247 -3.48 11.72 -24.60
N MET A 248 -4.20 10.64 -24.27
CA MET A 248 -5.01 9.87 -25.22
C MET A 248 -6.09 10.76 -25.85
N GLU A 249 -6.82 11.52 -25.03
CA GLU A 249 -7.89 12.41 -25.50
C GLU A 249 -7.37 13.59 -26.32
N ARG A 250 -6.26 14.22 -25.91
CA ARG A 250 -5.73 15.42 -26.58
C ARG A 250 -5.06 15.15 -27.91
N HIS A 251 -4.38 14.03 -28.03
CA HIS A 251 -3.52 13.76 -29.18
C HIS A 251 -4.10 12.74 -30.16
N ASP A 252 -5.34 12.26 -29.91
CA ASP A 252 -6.00 11.20 -30.70
C ASP A 252 -5.07 9.99 -30.92
N ILE A 253 -4.22 9.72 -29.93
CA ILE A 253 -3.26 8.63 -29.99
C ILE A 253 -4.04 7.36 -29.70
N CYS A 254 -4.16 6.51 -30.71
CA CYS A 254 -4.58 5.13 -30.50
C CYS A 254 -3.49 4.38 -29.74
N ILE A 255 -3.60 4.35 -28.41
CA ILE A 255 -2.70 3.55 -27.56
C ILE A 255 -3.19 2.10 -27.57
N GLU A 256 -2.51 1.24 -28.32
CA GLU A 256 -2.69 -0.21 -28.19
C GLU A 256 -1.84 -0.71 -27.02
N VAL A 257 -2.48 -0.92 -25.87
CA VAL A 257 -1.82 -1.46 -24.67
C VAL A 257 -1.69 -2.97 -24.80
N LYS A 258 -0.46 -3.47 -25.01
CA LYS A 258 -0.14 -4.90 -24.95
C LYS A 258 0.59 -5.26 -23.67
N TRP A 259 0.20 -6.40 -23.11
CA TRP A 259 0.93 -7.02 -22.02
C TRP A 259 2.18 -7.72 -22.54
N SER A 260 3.31 -7.49 -21.87
CA SER A 260 4.58 -8.18 -22.13
C SER A 260 5.01 -8.92 -20.87
N PRO A 261 5.40 -10.20 -20.94
CA PRO A 261 5.86 -10.92 -19.76
C PRO A 261 7.24 -10.43 -19.29
N GLY A 262 7.33 -10.05 -18.01
CA GLY A 262 8.59 -9.66 -17.36
C GLY A 262 9.58 -10.81 -17.16
N HIS A 263 10.88 -10.47 -17.15
CA HIS A 263 12.04 -11.37 -17.00
C HIS A 263 12.13 -12.52 -18.01
N MET A 264 11.70 -12.28 -19.24
CA MET A 264 11.69 -13.27 -20.31
C MET A 264 12.73 -12.98 -21.41
N GLY A 265 13.57 -11.96 -21.28
CA GLY A 265 14.62 -11.66 -22.27
C GLY A 265 14.14 -10.81 -23.44
N ILE A 266 13.00 -10.12 -23.31
CA ILE A 266 12.54 -9.12 -24.29
C ILE A 266 13.40 -7.88 -24.10
N GLU A 267 14.26 -7.55 -25.08
CA GLU A 267 15.28 -6.49 -24.98
C GLU A 267 14.73 -5.17 -24.41
N GLY A 268 13.58 -4.71 -24.89
CA GLY A 268 12.97 -3.47 -24.40
C GLY A 268 12.47 -3.56 -22.96
N ASN A 269 11.93 -4.70 -22.54
CA ASN A 269 11.46 -4.94 -21.18
C ASN A 269 12.64 -5.10 -20.21
N GLU A 270 13.66 -5.88 -20.58
CA GLU A 270 14.86 -6.05 -19.76
C GLU A 270 15.63 -4.73 -19.61
N ALA A 271 15.66 -3.92 -20.66
CA ALA A 271 16.19 -2.56 -20.57
C ALA A 271 15.34 -1.70 -19.63
N ALA A 272 14.00 -1.79 -19.66
CA ALA A 272 13.16 -1.07 -18.73
C ALA A 272 13.41 -1.50 -17.27
N ASP A 273 13.44 -2.81 -16.99
CA ASP A 273 13.70 -3.41 -15.67
C ASP A 273 15.04 -2.99 -15.07
N ALA A 274 16.14 -3.24 -15.81
CA ALA A 274 17.51 -2.98 -15.36
C ALA A 274 17.76 -1.52 -14.98
N LEU A 275 16.92 -0.63 -15.47
CA LEU A 275 17.07 0.78 -15.28
C LEU A 275 15.94 1.37 -14.40
N ALA A 276 14.81 0.70 -14.23
CA ALA A 276 13.89 0.92 -13.12
C ALA A 276 14.60 0.59 -11.79
N ASP A 277 15.42 -0.47 -11.79
CA ASP A 277 16.34 -0.79 -10.69
C ASP A 277 17.32 0.35 -10.37
N GLN A 278 17.90 0.97 -11.40
CA GLN A 278 18.76 2.16 -11.22
C GLN A 278 17.96 3.35 -10.69
N GLY A 279 16.72 3.51 -11.17
CA GLY A 279 15.79 4.50 -10.67
C GLY A 279 15.47 4.31 -9.19
N ALA A 280 15.25 3.08 -8.74
CA ALA A 280 15.00 2.78 -7.33
C ALA A 280 16.19 3.23 -6.47
N LEU A 281 17.41 3.06 -6.95
CA LEU A 281 18.63 3.49 -6.25
C LEU A 281 18.88 5.01 -6.32
N SER A 282 18.04 5.78 -7.02
CA SER A 282 18.15 7.23 -7.11
C SER A 282 17.29 7.94 -6.04
N ASN A 283 17.66 9.17 -5.71
CA ASN A 283 16.87 9.94 -4.74
C ASN A 283 15.53 10.38 -5.37
N PRO A 284 14.42 10.30 -4.62
CA PRO A 284 13.13 10.83 -5.07
C PRO A 284 13.25 12.31 -5.46
N THR A 285 12.47 12.71 -6.45
CA THR A 285 12.42 14.10 -6.89
C THR A 285 11.95 15.00 -5.74
N ALA A 286 12.51 16.21 -5.59
CA ALA A 286 12.16 17.12 -4.49
C ALA A 286 10.76 17.74 -4.62
N GLU A 287 10.22 17.79 -5.84
CA GLU A 287 8.95 18.45 -6.17
C GLU A 287 8.08 17.58 -7.07
N GLY A 288 6.76 17.80 -7.02
CA GLY A 288 5.78 17.04 -7.81
C GLY A 288 5.07 15.95 -7.02
N PRO A 289 4.10 15.25 -7.65
CA PRO A 289 3.35 14.20 -6.97
C PRO A 289 4.21 12.97 -6.63
N ASP A 290 5.33 12.77 -7.34
CA ASP A 290 6.30 11.69 -7.12
C ASP A 290 7.06 11.80 -5.78
N SER A 291 7.17 13.03 -5.25
CA SER A 291 7.82 13.29 -3.96
C SER A 291 6.93 12.93 -2.76
N LEU A 292 5.62 12.80 -3.00
CA LEU A 292 4.64 12.47 -1.99
C LEU A 292 4.37 10.95 -1.96
N PRO A 293 3.97 10.42 -0.80
CA PRO A 293 3.54 9.03 -0.68
C PRO A 293 2.30 8.76 -1.51
N THR A 294 2.11 7.50 -1.92
CA THR A 294 0.93 7.05 -2.64
C THR A 294 -0.15 6.50 -1.70
N ALA A 295 -1.38 6.38 -2.20
CA ALA A 295 -2.48 5.84 -1.40
C ALA A 295 -2.24 4.39 -0.95
N SER A 296 -1.63 3.56 -1.80
CA SER A 296 -1.22 2.18 -1.46
C SER A 296 -0.16 2.19 -0.34
N GLY A 297 0.75 3.15 -0.39
CA GLY A 297 1.79 3.38 0.59
C GLY A 297 1.24 3.68 1.97
N ILE A 298 0.39 4.69 2.07
CA ILE A 298 -0.25 5.06 3.33
C ILE A 298 -1.19 3.98 3.84
N CYS A 299 -1.86 3.22 2.96
CA CYS A 299 -2.64 2.05 3.39
C CYS A 299 -1.76 0.99 4.05
N SER A 300 -0.50 0.87 3.65
CA SER A 300 0.46 -0.07 4.23
C SER A 300 0.96 0.42 5.59
N GLU A 301 1.25 1.72 5.71
CA GLU A 301 1.55 2.34 7.01
C GLU A 301 0.39 2.23 7.99
N TYR A 302 -0.83 2.45 7.52
CA TYR A 302 -2.05 2.25 8.30
C TYR A 302 -2.13 0.83 8.89
N ARG A 303 -1.79 -0.20 8.11
CA ARG A 303 -1.76 -1.60 8.59
C ARG A 303 -0.68 -1.80 9.65
N GLN A 304 0.51 -1.23 9.45
CA GLN A 304 1.58 -1.29 10.45
C GLN A 304 1.17 -0.60 11.76
N PHE A 305 0.50 0.56 11.70
CA PHE A 305 -0.03 1.24 12.88
C PHE A 305 -1.15 0.46 13.56
N GLN A 306 -1.98 -0.27 12.82
CA GLN A 306 -2.97 -1.19 13.40
C GLN A 306 -2.29 -2.35 14.15
N ASP A 307 -1.27 -2.97 13.55
CA ASP A 307 -0.61 -4.14 14.13
C ASP A 307 0.22 -3.79 15.37
N ALA A 308 0.66 -2.53 15.50
CA ALA A 308 1.40 -2.03 16.65
C ALA A 308 0.53 -1.59 17.84
N ALA A 309 -0.80 -1.52 17.68
CA ALA A 309 -1.76 -0.98 18.67
C ALA A 309 -2.47 -2.07 19.48
#